data_AF-A0A2R6K174-F1
#
_entry.id   AF-A0A2R6K174-F1
#
_cell.length_a   1.000
_cell.length_b   1.000
_cell.length_c   1.000
_cell.angle_alpha   90.00
_cell.angle_beta   90.00
_cell.angle_gamma   90.00
#
_symmetry.space_group_name_H-M   'P 1'
#
loop_
_entity.id
_entity.type
_entity.pdbx_description
1 polymer ?
#
loop_
_entity_poly.entity_id
_entity_poly.type
_entity_poly.pdbx_seq_one_letter_code
_entity_poly.pdbx_strand_id
1 'polypeptide(L)'
;MDFEAARERLVEHLADRGRIDDKRVLDAMAAVPRHEFVPESRRQTAYQDTPLPIGEGQTISAPHMVAVMADLLDLRPGNDVLEIGTGCGYHAAVTAELVGPERVSTVEYHESLA
;
A
#
# COMPACT_ATOMS: atom_id res chain seq x y z
N MET A 1 -17.90 9.30 4.44
CA MET A 1 -16.52 9.83 4.50
C MET A 1 -16.06 9.97 3.07
N ASP A 2 -15.45 11.10 2.72
CA ASP A 2 -14.83 11.26 1.42
C ASP A 2 -13.45 10.58 1.45
N PHE A 3 -13.38 9.37 0.88
CA PHE A 3 -12.16 8.57 0.86
C PHE A 3 -11.15 9.05 -0.19
N GLU A 4 -11.61 9.74 -1.23
CA GLU A 4 -10.74 10.31 -2.25
C GLU A 4 -9.97 11.48 -1.65
N ALA A 5 -10.67 12.45 -1.06
CA ALA A 5 -10.04 13.57 -0.39
C ALA A 5 -9.15 13.14 0.80
N ALA A 6 -9.51 12.05 1.49
CA ALA A 6 -8.67 11.50 2.58
C ALA A 6 -7.37 10.88 2.06
N ARG A 7 -7.42 10.22 0.90
CA ARG A 7 -6.25 9.65 0.23
C ARG A 7 -5.32 10.74 -0.29
N GLU A 8 -5.86 11.76 -0.94
CA GLU A 8 -5.10 12.91 -1.43
C GLU A 8 -4.32 13.59 -0.30
N ARG A 9 -5.00 13.91 0.83
CA ARG A 9 -4.35 14.49 2.02
C ARG A 9 -3.24 13.60 2.58
N LEU A 10 -3.42 12.28 2.56
CA LEU A 10 -2.38 11.36 3.00
C LEU A 10 -1.15 11.43 2.07
N VAL A 11 -1.37 11.42 0.76
CA VAL A 11 -0.28 11.47 -0.23
C VAL A 11 0.47 12.81 -0.15
N GLU A 12 -0.24 13.93 -0.01
CA GLU A 12 0.35 15.24 0.24
C GLU A 12 1.23 15.22 1.50
N HIS A 13 0.70 14.68 2.60
CA HIS A 13 1.45 14.56 3.86
C HIS A 13 2.70 13.67 3.74
N LEU A 14 2.65 12.61 2.91
CA LEU A 14 3.83 11.78 2.63
C LEU A 14 4.87 12.52 1.80
N ALA A 15 4.44 13.31 0.81
CA ALA A 15 5.31 14.14 -0.02
C ALA A 15 6.04 15.20 0.81
N ASP A 16 5.32 15.89 1.70
CA ASP A 16 5.86 16.97 2.55
C ASP A 16 6.91 16.49 3.55
N ARG A 17 6.92 15.21 3.90
CA ARG A 17 7.94 14.63 4.79
C ARG A 17 9.31 14.48 4.12
N GLY A 18 9.41 14.60 2.79
CA GLY A 18 10.67 14.55 2.04
C GLY A 18 11.42 13.24 2.15
N ARG A 19 10.70 12.11 2.34
CA ARG A 19 11.28 10.76 2.48
C ARG A 19 11.08 9.86 1.27
N ILE A 20 10.39 10.36 0.25
CA ILE A 20 10.03 9.62 -0.97
C ILE A 20 10.58 10.41 -2.14
N ASP A 21 11.59 9.89 -2.82
CA ASP A 21 12.28 10.56 -3.91
C ASP A 21 11.54 10.36 -5.25
N ASP A 22 10.95 9.19 -5.44
CA ASP A 22 10.23 8.83 -6.66
C ASP A 22 8.75 9.20 -6.59
N LYS A 23 8.35 10.20 -7.38
CA LYS A 23 6.96 10.64 -7.50
C LYS A 23 6.00 9.53 -7.94
N ARG A 24 6.48 8.54 -8.69
CA ARG A 24 5.64 7.41 -9.14
C ARG A 24 5.11 6.60 -7.96
N VAL A 25 5.85 6.55 -6.84
CA VAL A 25 5.39 5.89 -5.61
C VAL A 25 4.20 6.63 -5.01
N LEU A 26 4.24 7.98 -4.99
CA LEU A 26 3.13 8.80 -4.52
C LEU A 26 1.91 8.65 -5.44
N ASP A 27 2.13 8.61 -6.76
CA ASP A 27 1.07 8.38 -7.74
C ASP A 27 0.41 6.99 -7.56
N ALA A 28 1.20 5.94 -7.35
CA ALA A 28 0.70 4.59 -7.05
C ALA A 28 -0.12 4.57 -5.75
N MET A 29 0.36 5.23 -4.70
CA MET A 29 -0.36 5.37 -3.43
C MET A 29 -1.69 6.14 -3.60
N ALA A 30 -1.74 7.13 -4.50
CA ALA A 30 -2.94 7.88 -4.84
C ALA A 30 -3.93 7.06 -5.69
N ALA A 31 -3.45 6.14 -6.53
CA ALA A 31 -4.29 5.27 -7.34
C ALA A 31 -4.98 4.19 -6.49
N VAL A 32 -4.25 3.55 -5.57
CA VAL A 32 -4.77 2.38 -4.83
C VAL A 32 -5.71 2.80 -3.69
N PRO A 33 -6.99 2.37 -3.68
CA PRO A 33 -7.95 2.73 -2.64
C PRO A 33 -7.73 1.92 -1.36
N ARG A 34 -6.79 2.36 -0.51
CA ARG A 34 -6.40 1.66 0.73
C ARG A 34 -7.57 1.21 1.63
N HIS A 35 -8.67 1.95 1.64
CA HIS A 35 -9.88 1.61 2.41
C HIS A 35 -10.58 0.32 1.94
N GLU A 36 -10.37 -0.13 0.71
CA GLU A 36 -10.90 -1.40 0.22
C GLU A 36 -10.10 -2.61 0.74
N PHE A 37 -8.89 -2.38 1.26
CA PHE A 37 -7.99 -3.42 1.78
C PHE A 37 -8.05 -3.56 3.31
N VAL A 38 -8.93 -2.82 3.98
CA VAL A 38 -9.11 -2.91 5.44
C VAL A 38 -10.52 -3.36 5.80
N PRO A 39 -10.71 -4.01 6.97
CA PRO A 39 -12.05 -4.35 7.45
C PRO A 39 -12.97 -3.12 7.51
N GLU A 40 -14.27 -3.32 7.29
CA GLU A 40 -15.27 -2.24 7.23
C GLU A 40 -15.21 -1.31 8.46
N SER A 41 -15.03 -1.90 9.65
CA SER A 41 -14.89 -1.18 10.93
C SER A 41 -13.65 -0.27 11.02
N ARG A 42 -12.68 -0.42 10.11
CA ARG A 42 -11.43 0.34 10.05
C ARG A 42 -11.35 1.30 8.87
N ARG A 43 -12.33 1.30 7.96
CA ARG A 43 -12.32 2.18 6.77
C ARG A 43 -12.19 3.66 7.13
N GLN A 44 -12.79 4.09 8.24
CA GLN A 44 -12.71 5.49 8.70
C GLN A 44 -11.29 5.93 9.08
N THR A 45 -10.41 4.99 9.44
CA THR A 45 -9.02 5.27 9.80
C THR A 45 -8.03 4.82 8.73
N ALA A 46 -8.50 4.35 7.56
CA ALA A 46 -7.67 3.73 6.53
C ALA A 46 -6.50 4.62 6.06
N TYR A 47 -6.71 5.93 6.07
CA TYR A 47 -5.74 6.94 5.61
C TYR A 47 -5.01 7.65 6.75
N GLN A 48 -5.10 7.14 7.98
CA GLN A 48 -4.18 7.54 9.03
C GLN A 48 -2.83 6.88 8.79
N ASP A 49 -1.73 7.61 9.03
CA ASP A 49 -0.38 7.11 8.86
C ASP A 49 0.05 6.18 10.01
N THR A 50 -0.66 5.06 10.17
CA THR A 50 -0.48 4.07 11.23
C THR A 50 -0.85 2.68 10.73
N PRO A 51 -0.28 1.58 11.28
CA PRO A 51 -0.74 0.24 10.97
C PRO A 51 -2.18 0.02 11.47
N LEU A 52 -2.94 -0.83 10.77
CA LEU A 52 -4.29 -1.22 11.18
C LEU A 52 -4.44 -2.74 11.22
N PRO A 53 -5.17 -3.31 12.19
CA PRO A 53 -5.46 -4.74 12.21
C PRO A 53 -6.31 -5.17 11.00
N ILE A 54 -5.96 -6.30 10.40
CA ILE A 54 -6.69 -6.89 9.25
C ILE A 54 -7.31 -8.28 9.55
N GLY A 55 -7.07 -8.84 10.72
CA GLY A 55 -7.48 -10.21 11.08
C GLY A 55 -6.26 -11.11 11.33
N GLU A 56 -6.47 -12.31 11.87
CA GLU A 56 -5.41 -13.32 12.10
C GLU A 56 -4.15 -12.81 12.85
N GLY A 57 -4.29 -11.80 13.70
CA GLY A 57 -3.16 -11.15 14.38
C GLY A 57 -2.26 -10.31 13.47
N GLN A 58 -2.63 -10.14 12.19
CA GLN A 58 -1.88 -9.39 11.19
C GLN A 58 -2.32 -7.92 11.12
N THR A 59 -1.46 -7.10 10.53
CA THR A 59 -1.70 -5.67 10.30
C THR A 59 -1.35 -5.26 8.87
N ILE A 60 -2.16 -4.38 8.28
CA ILE A 60 -1.71 -3.60 7.12
C ILE A 60 -0.67 -2.58 7.58
N SER A 61 0.49 -2.56 6.93
CA SER A 61 1.59 -1.61 7.20
C SER A 61 1.12 -0.16 7.13
N ALA A 62 1.71 0.72 7.94
CA ALA A 62 1.45 2.17 7.83
C ALA A 62 1.75 2.67 6.41
N PRO A 63 0.98 3.64 5.88
CA PRO A 63 1.22 4.22 4.56
C PRO A 63 2.66 4.67 4.30
N HIS A 64 3.31 5.36 5.24
CA HIS A 64 4.70 5.78 5.04
C HIS A 64 5.66 4.60 4.89
N MET A 65 5.40 3.47 5.54
CA MET A 65 6.25 2.30 5.46
C MET A 65 6.16 1.67 4.07
N VAL A 66 4.94 1.56 3.52
CA VAL A 66 4.71 1.09 2.15
C VAL A 66 5.41 2.00 1.15
N ALA A 67 5.25 3.32 1.29
CA ALA A 67 5.88 4.27 0.40
C ALA A 67 7.42 4.18 0.47
N VAL A 68 8.01 4.13 1.66
CA VAL A 68 9.47 4.00 1.83
C VAL A 68 10.00 2.69 1.25
N MET A 69 9.30 1.58 1.45
CA MET A 69 9.70 0.29 0.87
C MET A 69 9.68 0.34 -0.67
N ALA A 70 8.62 0.89 -1.26
CA ALA A 70 8.49 1.00 -2.71
C ALA A 70 9.55 1.94 -3.32
N ASP A 71 9.85 3.05 -2.64
CA ASP A 71 10.88 4.02 -3.07
C ASP A 71 12.28 3.39 -3.03
N LEU A 72 12.63 2.68 -1.96
CA LEU A 72 13.92 2.02 -1.81
C LEU A 72 14.14 0.85 -2.78
N LEU A 73 13.07 0.19 -3.22
CA LEU A 73 13.14 -0.88 -4.20
C LEU A 73 13.44 -0.38 -5.63
N ASP A 74 13.30 0.93 -5.89
CA ASP A 74 13.50 1.57 -7.18
C ASP A 74 12.77 0.85 -8.34
N LEU A 75 11.51 0.46 -8.09
CA LEU A 75 10.74 -0.38 -9.00
C LEU A 75 10.53 0.29 -10.37
N ARG A 76 10.77 -0.48 -11.43
CA ARG A 76 10.59 -0.04 -12.83
C ARG A 76 9.53 -0.89 -13.54
N PRO A 77 8.79 -0.31 -14.51
CA PRO A 77 7.88 -1.06 -15.36
C PRO A 77 8.55 -2.31 -15.94
N GLY A 78 7.90 -3.46 -15.78
CA GLY A 78 8.40 -4.75 -16.26
C GLY A 78 9.33 -5.51 -15.31
N ASN A 79 9.63 -4.99 -14.11
CA ASN A 79 10.31 -5.78 -13.09
C ASN A 79 9.39 -6.87 -12.54
N ASP A 80 9.86 -8.12 -12.48
CA ASP A 80 9.17 -9.19 -11.77
C ASP A 80 9.47 -9.08 -10.26
N VAL A 81 8.42 -8.98 -9.44
CA VAL A 81 8.51 -8.77 -8.00
C VAL A 81 7.88 -9.95 -7.26
N LEU A 82 8.59 -10.46 -6.25
CA LEU A 82 8.06 -11.38 -5.26
C LEU A 82 7.87 -10.65 -3.93
N GLU A 83 6.64 -10.56 -3.45
CA GLU A 83 6.31 -10.15 -2.09
C GLU A 83 6.14 -11.40 -1.20
N ILE A 84 6.69 -11.34 0.02
CA ILE A 84 6.50 -12.38 1.04
C ILE A 84 5.68 -11.77 2.18
N GLY A 85 4.45 -12.27 2.36
CA GLY A 85 3.45 -11.77 3.29
C GLY A 85 2.42 -10.88 2.60
N THR A 86 1.50 -11.47 1.84
CA THR A 86 0.40 -10.75 1.15
C THR A 86 -0.43 -9.92 2.14
N GLY A 87 -0.77 -10.49 3.31
CA GLY A 87 -1.64 -9.87 4.28
C GLY A 87 -3.01 -9.51 3.69
N CYS A 88 -3.26 -8.22 3.46
CA CYS A 88 -4.50 -7.78 2.81
C CYS A 88 -4.34 -7.48 1.31
N GLY A 89 -3.13 -7.57 0.75
CA GLY A 89 -2.84 -7.30 -0.66
C GLY A 89 -2.62 -5.82 -1.00
N TYR A 90 -2.68 -4.89 -0.03
CA TYR A 90 -2.51 -3.47 -0.32
C TYR A 90 -1.13 -3.13 -0.90
N HIS A 91 -0.06 -3.70 -0.34
CA HIS A 91 1.29 -3.41 -0.82
C HIS A 91 1.53 -4.03 -2.20
N ALA A 92 1.11 -5.28 -2.43
CA ALA A 92 1.05 -5.88 -3.77
C ALA A 92 0.34 -4.97 -4.79
N ALA A 93 -0.81 -4.38 -4.44
CA ALA A 93 -1.52 -3.47 -5.34
C ALA A 93 -0.72 -2.20 -5.65
N VAL A 94 -0.07 -1.59 -4.65
CA VAL A 94 0.81 -0.43 -4.86
C VAL A 94 2.01 -0.81 -5.73
N THR A 95 2.62 -1.97 -5.50
CA THR A 95 3.70 -2.51 -6.32
C THR A 95 3.23 -2.73 -7.76
N ALA A 96 2.02 -3.27 -7.96
CA ALA A 96 1.45 -3.55 -9.28
C ALA A 96 1.24 -2.27 -10.11
N GLU A 97 0.87 -1.15 -9.49
CA GLU A 97 0.82 0.16 -10.16
C GLU A 97 2.20 0.62 -10.68
N LEU A 98 3.29 0.20 -10.03
CA LEU A 98 4.66 0.59 -10.39
C LEU A 98 5.29 -0.31 -11.47
N VAL A 99 5.04 -1.62 -11.41
CA VAL A 99 5.72 -2.61 -12.28
C VAL A 99 4.82 -3.24 -13.35
N GLY A 100 3.50 -3.17 -13.16
CA GLY A 100 2.47 -3.85 -13.96
C GLY A 100 1.83 -5.03 -13.21
N PRO A 101 0.52 -5.28 -13.36
CA PRO A 101 -0.22 -6.26 -12.55
C PRO A 101 0.23 -7.71 -12.76
N GLU A 102 0.65 -8.08 -13.97
CA GLU A 102 1.15 -9.43 -14.28
C GLU A 102 2.57 -9.71 -13.74
N ARG A 103 3.17 -8.72 -13.07
CA ARG A 103 4.57 -8.75 -12.62
C ARG A 103 4.74 -8.87 -11.11
N VAL A 104 3.65 -9.00 -10.36
CA VAL A 104 3.69 -9.17 -8.91
C VAL A 104 3.20 -10.56 -8.55
N SER A 105 4.09 -11.35 -7.94
CA SER A 105 3.74 -12.57 -7.23
C SER A 105 3.82 -12.30 -5.74
N THR A 106 2.83 -12.74 -4.97
CA THR A 106 2.81 -12.56 -3.52
C THR A 106 2.44 -13.87 -2.84
N VAL A 107 2.99 -14.13 -1.67
CA VAL A 107 2.77 -15.38 -0.91
C VAL A 107 2.29 -15.08 0.50
N GLU A 108 1.30 -15.85 0.96
CA GLU A 108 0.70 -15.74 2.29
C GLU A 108 0.63 -17.12 2.93
N TYR A 109 0.85 -17.18 4.25
CA TYR A 109 0.81 -18.42 5.02
C TYR A 109 -0.55 -18.62 5.71
N HIS A 110 -1.29 -17.55 5.97
CA HIS A 110 -2.68 -17.60 6.44
C HIS A 110 -3.66 -17.74 5.27
N GLU A 111 -4.28 -18.91 5.13
CA GLU A 111 -5.25 -19.19 4.05
C GLU A 111 -6.41 -18.18 3.98
N SER A 112 -6.86 -17.62 5.11
CA SER A 112 -7.93 -16.62 5.14
C SER A 112 -7.51 -15.23 4.66
N LEU A 113 -6.21 -15.01 4.43
CA LEU A 113 -5.61 -13.76 3.95
C LEU A 113 -4.96 -13.92 2.56
N ALA A 114 -4.94 -15.13 2.01
CA ALA A 114 -4.31 -15.45 0.73
C ALA A 114 -5.18 -15.11 -0.48
#